data_AF-A0A9D4ESM2-F1
#
_entry.id   AF-A0A9D4ESM2-F1
#
_cell.length_a   1.000
_cell.length_b   1.000
_cell.length_c   1.000
_cell.angle_alpha   90.00
_cell.angle_beta   90.00
_cell.angle_gamma   90.00
#
_symmetry.space_group_name_H-M   'P 1'
#
loop_
_entity.id
_entity.type
_entity.pdbx_description
1 polymer ?
#
loop_
_entity_poly.entity_id
_entity_poly.type
_entity_poly.pdbx_seq_one_letter_code
_entity_poly.pdbx_strand_id
1 'polypeptide(L)' 'MALTKYFYINYRYRHLRSEDRDMNSDVYPHLHFPEVYLLEGGYKAFFLTHVVSRAYVFPAIILL' A
#
# COMPACT_ATOMS: atom_id res chain seq x y z
N MET A 1 -5.90 4.88 -19.31
CA MET A 1 -5.66 5.62 -18.05
C MET A 1 -5.85 4.78 -16.78
N ALA A 2 -6.82 3.86 -16.70
CA ALA A 2 -6.95 2.94 -15.54
C ALA A 2 -5.89 1.82 -15.52
N LEU A 3 -5.57 1.21 -16.67
CA LEU A 3 -4.62 0.10 -16.77
C LEU A 3 -3.20 0.46 -16.31
N THR A 4 -2.73 1.67 -16.59
CA THR A 4 -1.39 2.14 -16.17
C THR A 4 -1.27 2.30 -14.65
N LYS A 5 -2.35 2.69 -13.96
CA LYS A 5 -2.39 2.81 -12.50
C LYS A 5 -2.30 1.43 -11.83
N TYR A 6 -3.04 0.45 -12.32
CA TYR A 6 -2.96 -0.93 -11.81
C TYR A 6 -1.59 -1.56 -12.10
N PHE A 7 -1.01 -1.30 -13.27
CA PHE A 7 0.33 -1.75 -13.61
C PHE A 7 1.39 -1.19 -12.65
N TYR A 8 1.39 0.12 -12.42
CA TYR A 8 2.38 0.78 -11.54
C TYR A 8 2.29 0.29 -10.08
N ILE A 9 1.07 0.12 -9.56
CA ILE A 9 0.86 -0.30 -8.18
C ILE A 9 1.30 -1.77 -7.98
N ASN A 10 0.96 -2.65 -8.94
CA ASN A 10 1.45 -4.02 -8.92
C ASN A 10 2.97 -4.08 -9.04
N TYR A 11 3.58 -3.20 -9.83
CA TYR A 11 5.02 -3.10 -9.95
C TYR A 11 5.68 -2.81 -8.60
N ARG A 12 5.19 -1.80 -7.84
CA ARG A 12 5.78 -1.46 -6.54
C ARG A 12 5.69 -2.58 -5.51
N TYR A 13 4.53 -3.25 -5.43
CA TYR A 13 4.35 -4.40 -4.53
C TYR A 13 5.30 -5.55 -4.87
N ARG A 14 5.37 -5.90 -6.16
CA ARG A 14 6.22 -6.99 -6.64
C ARG A 14 7.70 -6.69 -6.45
N HIS A 15 8.10 -5.44 -6.70
CA HIS A 15 9.47 -5.00 -6.49
C HIS A 15 9.91 -5.16 -5.03
N LEU A 16 9.10 -4.65 -4.07
CA LEU A 16 9.37 -4.82 -2.64
C LEU A 16 9.52 -6.30 -2.24
N ARG A 17 8.61 -7.16 -2.74
CA ARG A 17 8.67 -8.60 -2.44
C ARG A 17 9.84 -9.31 -3.10
N SER A 18 10.29 -8.86 -4.27
CA SER A 18 11.51 -9.37 -4.90
C SER A 18 12.72 -9.04 -4.03
N GLU A 19 12.86 -7.77 -3.63
CA GLU A 19 14.00 -7.34 -2.81
C GLU A 19 14.05 -8.05 -1.46
N ASP A 20 12.90 -8.22 -0.78
CA ASP A 20 12.85 -8.96 0.50
C ASP A 20 13.23 -10.44 0.33
N ARG A 21 12.94 -11.04 -0.83
CA ARG A 21 13.34 -12.42 -1.15
C ARG A 21 14.80 -12.54 -1.53
N ASP A 22 15.34 -11.55 -2.25
CA ASP A 22 16.74 -11.53 -2.63
C ASP A 22 17.63 -11.40 -1.38
N MET A 23 17.25 -10.54 -0.43
CA MET A 23 17.94 -10.38 0.85
C MET A 23 17.84 -11.61 1.77
N ASN A 24 16.73 -12.35 1.70
CA ASN A 24 16.50 -13.55 2.54
C ASN A 24 16.72 -14.87 1.78
N SER A 25 17.45 -14.83 0.66
CA SER A 25 17.64 -15.99 -0.21
C SER A 25 18.30 -17.17 0.52
N ASP A 26 19.29 -16.89 1.38
CA ASP A 26 20.01 -17.89 2.18
C ASP A 26 19.20 -18.48 3.34
N VAL A 27 18.13 -17.80 3.77
CA VAL A 27 17.31 -18.16 4.94
C VAL A 27 15.84 -18.40 4.57
N TYR A 28 15.60 -18.84 3.32
CA TYR A 28 14.26 -19.18 2.86
C TYR A 28 13.58 -20.18 3.83
N PRO A 29 12.32 -19.97 4.25
CA PRO A 29 11.31 -19.07 3.68
C PRO A 29 11.16 -17.70 4.39
N HIS A 30 12.13 -17.26 5.19
CA HIS A 30 12.05 -16.03 5.98
C HIS A 30 11.69 -14.79 5.12
N LEU A 31 10.91 -13.87 5.71
CA LEU A 31 10.48 -12.61 5.12
C LEU A 31 10.44 -11.53 6.21
N HIS A 32 10.92 -10.33 5.92
CA HIS A 32 10.76 -9.19 6.83
C HIS A 32 9.33 -8.66 6.82
N PHE A 33 8.68 -8.71 5.65
CA PHE A 33 7.31 -8.24 5.47
C PHE A 33 6.40 -9.40 5.03
N PRO A 34 6.03 -10.33 5.92
CA PRO A 34 5.25 -11.50 5.55
C PRO A 34 3.87 -11.12 5.00
N GLU A 35 3.23 -10.10 5.56
CA GLU A 35 1.87 -9.65 5.21
C GLU A 35 1.89 -8.23 4.64
N VAL A 36 1.53 -8.08 3.37
CA VAL A 36 1.46 -6.78 2.69
C VAL A 36 0.20 -6.77 1.83
N TYR A 37 -0.64 -5.76 2.02
CA TYR A 37 -1.94 -5.63 1.38
C TYR A 37 -1.99 -4.41 0.49
N LEU A 38 -2.84 -4.49 -0.54
CA LEU A 38 -3.12 -3.36 -1.41
C LEU A 38 -4.51 -2.82 -1.15
N LEU A 39 -4.61 -1.51 -0.96
CA LEU A 39 -5.88 -0.82 -0.82
C LEU A 39 -6.57 -0.70 -2.19
N GLU A 40 -7.68 -1.41 -2.36
CA GLU A 40 -8.48 -1.34 -3.57
C GLU A 40 -9.07 0.06 -3.77
N GLY A 41 -9.02 0.57 -5.01
CA GLY A 41 -9.44 1.94 -5.34
C GLY A 41 -8.50 3.05 -4.82
N GLY A 42 -7.57 2.72 -3.92
CA GLY A 42 -6.61 3.63 -3.30
C GLY A 42 -7.24 4.61 -2.32
N TYR A 43 -6.41 5.54 -1.83
CA TYR A 43 -6.80 6.48 -0.78
C TYR A 43 -8.05 7.30 -1.10
N LYS A 44 -8.20 7.76 -2.35
CA LYS A 44 -9.39 8.54 -2.78
C LYS A 44 -10.68 7.75 -2.58
N ALA A 45 -10.72 6.48 -2.97
CA ALA A 45 -11.91 5.66 -2.82
C ALA A 45 -12.22 5.44 -1.33
N PHE A 46 -11.20 5.09 -0.54
CA PHE A 46 -11.32 4.91 0.91
C PHE A 46 -11.85 6.17 1.62
N PHE A 47 -11.33 7.35 1.28
CA PHE A 47 -11.75 8.63 1.86
C PHE A 47 -13.21 8.97 1.57
N LEU A 48 -13.68 8.65 0.36
CA LEU A 48 -15.06 8.94 -0.05
C LEU A 48 -16.07 7.99 0.59
N THR A 49 -15.71 6.72 0.78
CA THR A 49 -16.63 5.66 1.23
C THR A 49 -16.69 5.49 2.75
N HIS A 50 -15.62 5.80 3.48
CA HIS A 50 -15.56 5.53 4.92
C HIS A 50 -15.72 6.82 5.73
N VAL A 51 -16.84 6.96 6.45
CA VAL A 51 -17.14 8.11 7.32
C VAL A 51 -16.04 8.34 8.37
N VAL A 52 -15.51 7.22 8.89
CA VAL A 52 -14.41 7.15 9.86
C VAL A 52 -13.16 7.84 9.30
N SER A 53 -12.78 7.57 8.05
CA SER A 53 -11.57 8.14 7.43
C SER A 53 -11.53 9.68 7.43
N ARG A 54 -12.69 10.35 7.38
CA ARG A 54 -12.78 11.81 7.42
C ARG A 54 -12.30 12.38 8.75
N ALA A 55 -12.54 11.67 9.85
CA ALA A 55 -12.11 12.06 11.19
C ALA A 55 -10.61 11.77 11.44
N TYR A 56 -10.06 10.70 10.85
CA TYR A 56 -8.66 10.30 11.09
C TYR A 56 -7.65 10.97 10.17
N VAL A 57 -8.03 11.32 8.93
CA VAL A 57 -7.05 11.77 7.93
C VAL A 57 -7.03 13.30 7.75
N PHE A 58 -7.98 14.03 8.35
CA PHE A 58 -8.04 15.49 8.30
C PHE A 58 -8.24 16.24 9.66
N PRO A 59 -7.90 15.73 10.85
CA PRO A 59 -8.09 16.51 12.07
C PRO A 59 -7.06 17.64 12.27
N ALA A 60 -6.01 17.74 11.45
CA ALA A 60 -4.85 18.61 11.75
C ALA A 60 -4.70 19.91 10.92
N ILE A 61 -5.54 20.17 9.90
CA ILE A 61 -5.40 21.36 9.02
C ILE A 61 -6.37 22.51 9.38
N ILE A 62 -7.32 22.31 10.29
CA ILE A 62 -8.32 23.34 10.67
C ILE A 62 -7.96 24.06 12.01
N LEU A 63 -6.79 23.79 12.60
CA LEU A 63 -6.35 24.42 13.87
C LEU A 63 -5.14 25.36 13.74
N LEU A 64 -4.84 25.87 12.54
CA LEU A 64 -3.89 26.95 12.26
C LEU A 64 -4.57 27.99 11.37
#